data_AF-A0A4Z2JBK3-F1
#
_entry.id   AF-A0A4Z2JBK3-F1
#
_cell.length_a   1.000
_cell.length_b   1.000
_cell.length_c   1.000
_cell.angle_alpha   90.00
_cell.angle_beta   90.00
_cell.angle_gamma   90.00
#
_symmetry.space_group_name_H-M   'P 1'
#
loop_
_entity.id
_entity.type
_entity.pdbx_description
1 polymer ?
#
loop_
_entity_poly.entity_id
_entity_poly.type
_entity_poly.pdbx_seq_one_letter_code
_entity_poly.pdbx_strand_id
1 'polypeptide(L)'
;MSQSRWWEQEIPMEASVQKGELLSYNLTELIKPESYLVRLTPITRYGEGDATERIITYSAPVNPQLREFQCGFEDEALCLFSQDKADEFDWTHHSANTRDTKYTPNTGPSADHHGSKQGFYMYIETSRPRLEGDKARLLSPTFNMNPKTSSSSSSSSSSSSVTYCFSFYYHMYGKHVGKSAHSTQMIHGPL
;
A
#
# COMPACT_ATOMS: atom_id res chain seq x y z
N MET A 1 -4.92 23.74 1.35
CA MET A 1 -3.53 24.20 1.14
C MET A 1 -2.62 23.10 1.64
N SER A 2 -2.20 22.20 0.76
CA SER A 2 -1.30 21.10 1.12
C SER A 2 0.08 21.70 1.40
N GLN A 3 0.51 21.72 2.66
CA GLN A 3 1.88 22.09 2.97
C GLN A 3 2.77 20.93 2.52
N SER A 4 3.57 21.16 1.48
CA SER A 4 4.65 20.26 1.10
C SER A 4 5.61 20.17 2.29
N ARG A 5 5.53 19.10 3.07
CA ARG A 5 6.45 18.81 4.17
C ARG A 5 7.76 18.33 3.56
N TRP A 6 8.75 19.20 3.55
CA TRP A 6 10.13 18.87 3.21
C TRP A 6 10.99 19.06 4.46
N TRP A 7 12.09 18.34 4.51
CA TRP A 7 13.11 18.50 5.52
C TRP A 7 14.47 18.41 4.85
N GLU A 8 15.46 19.03 5.48
CA GLU A 8 16.83 19.06 5.00
C GLU A 8 17.74 18.50 6.08
N GLN A 9 18.70 17.69 5.67
CA GLN A 9 19.67 17.09 6.57
C GLN A 9 21.04 17.07 5.90
N GLU A 10 22.03 17.59 6.62
CA GLU A 10 23.43 17.50 6.20
C GLU A 10 24.00 16.13 6.59
N ILE A 11 24.62 15.45 5.62
CA ILE A 11 25.29 14.17 5.84
C ILE A 11 26.78 14.47 5.98
N PRO A 12 27.36 14.37 7.20
CA PRO A 12 28.78 14.64 7.39
C PRO A 12 29.61 13.56 6.67
N MET A 13 30.61 14.01 5.91
CA MET A 13 31.57 13.11 5.28
C MET A 13 32.77 12.96 6.20
N GLU A 14 32.91 11.79 6.83
CA GLU A 14 33.98 11.51 7.80
C GLU A 14 35.35 11.23 7.14
N ALA A 15 35.36 10.95 5.83
CA ALA A 15 36.56 10.61 5.08
C ALA A 15 36.54 11.16 3.65
N SER A 16 37.72 11.18 3.01
CA SER A 16 37.85 11.51 1.59
C SER A 16 37.22 10.41 0.73
N VAL A 17 36.11 10.74 0.08
CA VAL A 17 35.37 9.86 -0.83
C VAL A 17 36.26 9.45 -2.02
N GLN A 18 36.40 8.14 -2.24
CA GLN A 18 37.15 7.60 -3.37
C GLN A 18 36.25 7.45 -4.61
N LYS A 19 36.86 7.55 -5.80
CA LYS A 19 36.12 7.35 -7.05
C LYS A 19 35.59 5.90 -7.11
N GLY A 20 34.27 5.77 -7.25
CA GLY A 20 33.58 4.47 -7.31
C GLY A 20 33.18 3.90 -5.94
N GLU A 21 33.42 4.64 -4.86
CA GLU A 21 32.93 4.28 -3.53
C GLU A 21 31.42 4.45 -3.43
N LEU A 22 30.75 3.47 -2.81
CA LEU A 22 29.33 3.52 -2.52
C LEU A 22 29.11 4.13 -1.14
N LEU A 23 28.48 5.31 -1.10
CA LEU A 23 28.03 5.93 0.14
C LEU A 23 26.60 5.46 0.45
N SER A 24 26.35 5.10 1.71
CA SER A 24 25.05 4.63 2.17
C SER A 24 24.56 5.49 3.33
N TYR A 25 23.31 5.91 3.26
CA TYR A 25 22.67 6.73 4.28
C TYR A 25 21.24 6.25 4.52
N ASN A 26 20.87 6.07 5.79
CA ASN A 26 19.54 5.60 6.17
C ASN A 26 18.63 6.79 6.46
N LEU A 27 17.57 6.93 5.67
CA LEU A 27 16.54 7.93 5.92
C LEU A 27 15.60 7.44 7.03
N THR A 28 15.48 8.23 8.09
CA THR A 28 14.54 8.00 9.20
C THR A 28 13.28 8.85 9.04
N GLU A 29 12.25 8.57 9.82
CA GLU A 29 11.00 9.37 9.87
C GLU A 29 10.16 9.43 8.59
N LEU A 30 10.39 8.50 7.66
CA LEU A 30 9.54 8.33 6.49
C LEU A 30 8.16 7.79 6.90
N ILE A 31 7.10 8.42 6.41
CA ILE A 31 5.73 7.98 6.62
C ILE A 31 5.42 6.91 5.56
N LYS A 32 5.17 5.69 6.00
CA LYS A 32 4.68 4.63 5.11
C LYS A 32 3.21 4.89 4.78
N PRO A 33 2.75 4.65 3.54
CA PRO A 33 3.44 4.09 2.37
C PRO A 33 4.04 5.17 1.43
N GLU A 34 4.21 6.42 1.88
CA GLU A 34 4.40 7.55 0.98
C GLU A 34 5.67 7.44 0.14
N SER A 35 5.61 7.99 -1.08
CA SER A 35 6.79 8.20 -1.93
C SER A 35 7.39 9.58 -1.67
N TYR A 36 8.72 9.67 -1.70
CA TYR A 36 9.45 10.90 -1.43
C TYR A 36 10.37 11.26 -2.59
N LEU A 37 10.37 12.53 -3.00
CA LEU A 37 11.41 13.07 -3.88
C LEU A 37 12.63 13.43 -3.03
N VAL A 38 13.73 12.73 -3.24
CA VAL A 38 15.00 12.98 -2.56
C VAL A 38 15.91 13.77 -3.50
N ARG A 39 16.40 14.91 -3.02
CA ARG A 39 17.42 15.72 -3.71
C ARG A 39 18.73 15.66 -2.92
N LEU A 40 19.81 15.26 -3.58
CA LEU A 40 21.15 15.22 -3.01
C LEU A 40 22.03 16.26 -3.69
N THR A 41 22.57 17.21 -2.91
CA THR A 41 23.47 18.26 -3.39
C THR A 41 24.82 18.13 -2.68
N PRO A 42 25.94 17.93 -3.40
CA PRO A 42 27.25 17.89 -2.79
C PRO A 42 27.67 19.31 -2.36
N ILE A 43 28.17 19.45 -1.13
CA ILE A 43 28.68 20.72 -0.62
C ILE A 43 30.20 20.62 -0.50
N THR A 44 30.91 21.59 -1.07
CA THR A 44 32.37 21.67 -1.04
C THR A 44 32.82 23.02 -0.49
N ARG A 45 34.14 23.18 -0.27
CA ARG A 45 34.72 24.50 0.05
C ARG A 45 34.48 25.57 -1.03
N TYR A 46 34.13 25.16 -2.25
CA TYR A 46 33.84 26.06 -3.37
C TYR A 46 32.34 26.37 -3.51
N GLY A 47 31.49 25.81 -2.65
CA GLY A 47 30.05 25.92 -2.70
C GLY A 47 29.35 24.61 -3.06
N GLU A 48 28.08 24.74 -3.39
CA GLU A 48 27.20 23.66 -3.84
C GLU A 48 27.60 23.20 -5.25
N GLY A 49 27.69 21.88 -5.44
CA GLY A 49 27.83 21.27 -6.76
C GLY A 49 26.48 20.87 -7.36
N ASP A 50 26.53 20.06 -8.41
CA ASP A 50 25.33 19.65 -9.14
C ASP A 50 24.44 18.71 -8.31
N ALA A 51 23.17 19.07 -8.20
CA ALA A 51 22.18 18.28 -7.47
C ALA A 51 21.67 17.10 -8.32
N THR A 52 21.34 15.99 -7.65
CA THR A 52 20.64 14.85 -8.25
C THR A 52 19.33 14.56 -7.52
N GLU A 53 18.31 14.18 -8.27
CA GLU A 53 16.97 13.94 -7.75
C GLU A 53 16.51 12.53 -8.04
N ARG A 54 15.86 11.89 -7.07
CA ARG A 54 15.27 10.56 -7.25
C ARG A 54 14.05 10.37 -6.36
N ILE A 55 13.01 9.78 -6.94
CA ILE A 55 11.84 9.35 -6.17
C ILE A 55 12.17 8.01 -5.50
N ILE A 56 12.03 7.94 -4.18
CA ILE A 56 12.04 6.70 -3.41
C ILE A 56 10.61 6.31 -3.06
N THR A 57 10.32 5.02 -3.15
CA THR A 57 9.01 4.45 -2.86
C THR A 57 9.13 3.42 -1.75
N TYR A 58 8.17 3.41 -0.84
CA TYR A 58 8.10 2.34 0.15
C TYR A 58 7.86 0.99 -0.53
N SER A 59 8.80 0.06 -0.36
CA SER A 59 8.60 -1.36 -0.69
C SER A 59 8.32 -2.13 0.60
N ALA A 60 7.17 -2.79 0.67
CA ALA A 60 6.81 -3.57 1.84
C ALA A 60 7.77 -4.77 2.00
N PRO A 61 8.13 -5.18 3.23
CA PRO A 61 9.01 -6.32 3.44
C PRO A 61 8.36 -7.58 2.86
N VAL A 62 8.99 -8.15 1.83
CA VAL A 62 8.55 -9.39 1.22
C VAL A 62 8.97 -10.53 2.14
N ASN A 63 8.01 -11.23 2.74
CA ASN A 63 8.31 -12.48 3.43
C ASN A 63 8.54 -13.57 2.36
N PRO A 64 9.79 -14.06 2.17
CA PRO A 64 10.08 -15.07 1.15
C PRO A 64 9.43 -16.42 1.45
N GLN A 65 8.88 -16.60 2.66
CA GLN A 65 8.22 -17.82 3.12
C GLN A 65 6.70 -17.77 2.97
N LEU A 66 6.09 -16.62 2.68
CA LEU A 66 4.65 -16.54 2.42
C LEU A 66 4.37 -17.01 0.99
N ARG A 67 4.32 -18.34 0.79
CA ARG A 67 3.74 -18.96 -0.43
C ARG A 67 2.25 -18.62 -0.56
N GLU A 68 1.61 -18.25 0.55
CA GLU A 68 0.21 -17.88 0.65
C GLU A 68 0.11 -16.58 1.47
N PHE A 69 -0.41 -15.51 0.88
CA PHE A 69 -0.68 -14.24 1.57
C PHE A 69 -2.16 -14.18 1.92
N GLN A 70 -2.46 -14.12 3.22
CA GLN A 70 -3.82 -13.97 3.73
C GLN A 70 -3.90 -12.68 4.56
N CYS A 71 -4.90 -11.87 4.28
CA CYS A 71 -5.18 -10.66 5.06
C CYS A 71 -6.62 -10.66 5.55
N GLY A 72 -6.79 -10.73 6.87
CA GLY A 72 -8.09 -10.58 7.54
C GLY A 72 -8.38 -9.16 8.00
N PHE A 73 -7.45 -8.20 7.83
CA PHE A 73 -7.57 -6.82 8.32
C PHE A 73 -7.74 -6.67 9.85
N GLU A 74 -7.41 -7.69 10.64
CA GLU A 74 -7.56 -7.63 12.11
C GLU A 74 -6.56 -6.69 12.80
N ASP A 75 -5.46 -6.34 12.14
CA ASP A 75 -4.38 -5.50 12.67
C ASP A 75 -4.37 -4.10 12.02
N GLU A 76 -3.99 -3.07 12.78
CA GLU A 76 -3.92 -1.68 12.32
C GLU A 76 -2.92 -1.46 11.16
N ALA A 77 -1.94 -2.33 10.99
CA ALA A 77 -1.01 -2.30 9.87
C ALA A 77 -1.63 -2.81 8.55
N LEU A 78 -2.89 -3.28 8.57
CA LEU A 78 -3.69 -3.68 7.40
C LEU A 78 -2.96 -4.64 6.46
N CYS A 79 -2.12 -5.54 6.98
CA CYS A 79 -1.29 -6.45 6.18
C CYS A 79 -0.49 -5.73 5.07
N LEU A 80 -0.05 -4.50 5.33
CA LEU A 80 0.71 -3.66 4.39
C LEU A 80 -0.11 -3.13 3.20
N PHE A 81 -1.44 -3.30 3.23
CA PHE A 81 -2.30 -2.52 2.34
C PHE A 81 -2.22 -1.05 2.69
N SER A 82 -2.40 -0.21 1.67
CA SER A 82 -2.27 1.22 1.85
C SER A 82 -3.27 1.99 0.99
N GLN A 83 -3.63 3.19 1.44
CA GLN A 83 -4.67 3.99 0.79
C GLN A 83 -4.05 4.94 -0.22
N ASP A 84 -4.67 5.06 -1.38
CA ASP A 84 -4.22 6.01 -2.38
C ASP A 84 -4.78 7.41 -2.11
N LYS A 85 -3.93 8.30 -1.61
CA LYS A 85 -4.33 9.68 -1.27
C LYS A 85 -4.70 10.56 -2.47
N ALA A 86 -4.53 10.07 -3.70
CA ALA A 86 -4.86 10.79 -4.92
C ALA A 86 -6.23 10.41 -5.49
N ASP A 87 -7.00 9.56 -4.81
CA ASP A 87 -8.39 9.26 -5.15
C ASP A 87 -9.40 10.24 -4.51
N GLU A 88 -10.69 10.00 -4.73
CA GLU A 88 -11.74 10.90 -4.27
C GLU A 88 -12.14 10.66 -2.80
N PHE A 89 -11.90 9.46 -2.27
CA PHE A 89 -12.22 9.11 -0.89
C PHE A 89 -11.56 7.82 -0.39
N ASP A 90 -11.29 7.78 0.91
CA ASP A 90 -10.61 6.67 1.55
C ASP A 90 -11.55 5.53 1.99
N TRP A 91 -11.01 4.31 1.99
CA TRP A 91 -11.54 3.17 2.72
C TRP A 91 -11.53 3.42 4.23
N THR A 92 -12.35 2.71 4.97
CA THR A 92 -12.42 2.79 6.44
C THR A 92 -12.17 1.40 7.01
N HIS A 93 -11.24 1.29 7.96
CA HIS A 93 -11.05 0.08 8.75
C HIS A 93 -12.18 0.00 9.79
N HIS A 94 -13.09 -0.95 9.62
CA HIS A 94 -14.36 -0.97 10.32
C HIS A 94 -14.68 -2.34 10.91
N SER A 95 -15.44 -2.36 12.01
CA SER A 95 -16.07 -3.57 12.57
C SER A 95 -17.50 -3.27 12.98
N ALA A 96 -18.39 -4.26 12.90
CA ALA A 96 -19.80 -4.10 13.23
C ALA A 96 -20.06 -3.70 14.70
N ASN A 97 -19.11 -3.97 15.60
CA ASN A 97 -19.16 -3.54 16.99
C ASN A 97 -18.77 -2.06 17.19
N THR A 98 -18.06 -1.45 16.24
CA THR A 98 -17.69 -0.04 16.32
C THR A 98 -18.82 0.85 15.80
N ARG A 99 -19.28 1.79 16.63
CA ARG A 99 -20.23 2.83 16.21
C ARG A 99 -19.47 4.01 15.63
N ASP A 100 -18.97 3.86 14.41
CA ASP A 100 -18.47 5.02 13.66
C ASP A 100 -19.67 5.88 13.23
N THR A 101 -19.63 7.16 13.58
CA THR A 101 -20.65 8.16 13.20
C THR A 101 -20.70 8.46 11.71
N LYS A 102 -19.70 8.07 10.93
CA LYS A 102 -19.65 8.24 9.47
C LYS A 102 -20.35 7.11 8.69
N TYR A 103 -20.83 6.09 9.38
CA TYR A 103 -21.52 4.94 8.79
C TYR A 103 -23.04 5.17 8.71
N THR A 104 -23.64 4.77 7.60
CA THR A 104 -25.10 4.72 7.48
C THR A 104 -25.62 3.44 8.16
N PRO A 105 -26.46 3.52 9.21
CA PRO A 105 -26.97 2.32 9.86
C PRO A 105 -27.64 1.34 8.89
N ASN A 106 -27.30 0.06 9.03
CA ASN A 106 -27.83 -1.07 8.25
C ASN A 106 -27.43 -1.14 6.77
N THR A 107 -26.32 -0.51 6.36
CA THR A 107 -25.76 -0.65 5.01
C THR A 107 -24.51 -1.53 4.93
N GLY A 108 -23.92 -1.89 6.07
CA GLY A 108 -22.75 -2.76 6.19
C GLY A 108 -23.08 -4.16 6.72
N PRO A 109 -22.15 -5.12 6.60
CA PRO A 109 -22.36 -6.45 7.14
C PRO A 109 -22.39 -6.42 8.67
N SER A 110 -23.21 -7.30 9.27
CA SER A 110 -23.39 -7.37 10.73
C SER A 110 -22.26 -8.08 11.48
N ALA A 111 -21.30 -8.64 10.73
CA ALA A 111 -20.09 -9.30 11.20
C ALA A 111 -19.03 -9.31 10.06
N ASP A 112 -17.78 -9.62 10.38
CA ASP A 112 -16.74 -9.90 9.38
C ASP A 112 -17.04 -11.19 8.58
N HIS A 113 -16.15 -11.54 7.66
CA HIS A 113 -16.31 -12.74 6.83
C HIS A 113 -16.28 -14.05 7.64
N HIS A 114 -15.63 -14.07 8.80
CA HIS A 114 -15.63 -15.24 9.70
C HIS A 114 -16.86 -15.28 10.64
N GLY A 115 -17.76 -14.30 10.55
CA GLY A 115 -18.96 -14.23 11.39
C GLY A 115 -18.75 -13.58 12.77
N SER A 116 -17.59 -12.95 13.00
CA SER A 116 -17.27 -12.18 14.19
C SER A 116 -17.76 -10.74 14.08
N LYS A 117 -18.52 -10.28 15.09
CA LYS A 117 -18.93 -8.87 15.19
C LYS A 117 -17.77 -7.92 15.54
N GLN A 118 -16.72 -8.47 16.14
CA GLN A 118 -15.51 -7.75 16.54
C GLN A 118 -14.44 -7.78 15.44
N GLY A 119 -14.57 -8.69 14.48
CA GLY A 119 -13.67 -8.81 13.35
C GLY A 119 -13.76 -7.58 12.45
N PHE A 120 -12.66 -7.31 11.76
CA PHE A 120 -12.49 -6.12 10.98
C PHE A 120 -12.58 -6.38 9.50
N TYR A 121 -12.95 -5.34 8.76
CA TYR A 121 -13.00 -5.34 7.31
C TYR A 121 -12.78 -3.94 6.78
N MET A 122 -12.38 -3.84 5.51
CA MET A 122 -12.29 -2.56 4.82
C MET A 122 -13.66 -2.20 4.24
N TYR A 123 -14.10 -0.98 4.53
CA TYR A 123 -15.43 -0.48 4.22
C TYR A 123 -15.37 0.81 3.39
N ILE A 124 -16.33 1.00 2.50
CA ILE A 124 -16.59 2.28 1.84
C ILE A 124 -18.07 2.63 1.91
N GLU A 125 -18.35 3.90 2.18
CA GLU A 125 -19.69 4.46 2.08
C GLU A 125 -19.87 5.11 0.70
N THR A 126 -20.81 4.57 -0.08
CA THR A 126 -21.08 5.02 -1.46
C THR A 126 -22.34 5.86 -1.57
N SER A 127 -23.06 6.09 -0.47
CA SER A 127 -24.17 7.03 -0.43
C SER A 127 -23.72 8.49 -0.52
N ARG A 128 -24.69 9.40 -0.57
CA ARG A 128 -24.41 10.84 -0.66
C ARG A 128 -23.44 11.28 0.44
N PRO A 129 -22.42 12.11 0.12
CA PRO A 129 -22.32 12.94 -1.08
C PRO A 129 -21.57 12.32 -2.26
N ARG A 130 -21.28 11.01 -2.27
CA ARG A 130 -20.56 10.37 -3.38
C ARG A 130 -21.33 10.48 -4.70
N LEU A 131 -20.57 10.68 -5.77
CA LEU A 131 -21.07 10.83 -7.14
C LEU A 131 -20.64 9.65 -8.01
N GLU A 132 -21.37 9.43 -9.11
CA GLU A 132 -20.97 8.45 -10.10
C GLU A 132 -19.62 8.83 -10.71
N GLY A 133 -18.66 7.90 -10.63
CA GLY A 133 -17.29 8.11 -11.09
C GLY A 133 -16.28 8.35 -9.97
N ASP A 134 -16.71 8.68 -8.74
CA ASP A 134 -15.82 8.74 -7.57
C ASP A 134 -15.18 7.37 -7.33
N LYS A 135 -13.88 7.34 -7.05
CA LYS A 135 -13.10 6.12 -6.80
C LYS A 135 -12.49 6.15 -5.41
N ALA A 136 -12.37 4.96 -4.85
CA ALA A 136 -11.56 4.65 -3.69
C ALA A 136 -10.63 3.49 -4.05
N ARG A 137 -9.35 3.62 -3.74
CA ARG A 137 -8.29 2.71 -4.16
C ARG A 137 -7.50 2.26 -2.95
N LEU A 138 -7.63 0.96 -2.66
CA LEU A 138 -6.78 0.28 -1.70
C LEU A 138 -5.67 -0.44 -2.45
N LEU A 139 -4.44 -0.10 -2.12
CA LEU A 139 -3.22 -0.58 -2.76
C LEU A 139 -2.69 -1.79 -2.00
N SER A 140 -2.51 -2.92 -2.72
CA SER A 140 -1.87 -4.09 -2.13
C SER A 140 -0.37 -3.87 -1.92
N PRO A 141 0.28 -4.61 -1.00
CA PRO A 141 1.73 -4.69 -1.01
C PRO A 141 2.24 -5.27 -2.34
N THR A 142 3.53 -5.03 -2.61
CA THR A 142 4.22 -5.59 -3.78
C THR A 142 4.61 -7.05 -3.51
N PHE A 143 4.28 -7.93 -4.45
CA PHE A 143 4.63 -9.35 -4.37
C PHE A 143 5.76 -9.68 -5.36
N ASN A 144 6.93 -10.06 -4.85
CA ASN A 144 8.04 -10.48 -5.71
C ASN A 144 7.79 -11.89 -6.26
N MET A 145 7.38 -11.96 -7.51
CA MET A 145 7.19 -13.22 -8.23
C MET A 145 8.53 -13.72 -8.79
N ASN A 146 9.42 -14.20 -7.91
CA ASN A 146 10.69 -14.79 -8.35
C ASN A 146 10.48 -16.29 -8.68
N PRO A 147 10.56 -16.72 -9.95
CA PRO A 147 10.31 -18.12 -10.33
C PRO A 147 11.41 -19.09 -9.87
N LYS A 148 12.51 -18.61 -9.27
CA LYS A 148 13.68 -19.42 -8.90
C LYS A 148 13.67 -19.97 -7.47
N THR A 149 12.72 -19.56 -6.62
CA THR A 149 12.68 -19.99 -5.20
C THR A 149 11.58 -20.99 -4.88
N SER A 150 10.73 -21.35 -5.84
CA SER A 150 9.77 -22.46 -5.72
C SER A 150 10.42 -23.83 -5.98
N SER A 151 11.71 -23.98 -5.66
CA SER A 151 12.37 -25.29 -5.64
C SER A 151 12.06 -25.99 -4.31
N SER A 152 10.88 -26.58 -4.20
CA SER A 152 10.66 -27.87 -3.51
C SER A 152 9.16 -28.17 -3.35
N SER A 153 8.84 -29.41 -3.72
CA SER A 153 7.58 -30.16 -3.55
C SER A 153 6.46 -29.94 -4.59
N SER A 154 6.77 -30.14 -5.86
CA SER A 154 6.00 -31.12 -6.65
C SER A 154 6.90 -31.62 -7.78
N SER A 155 7.21 -32.89 -7.72
CA SER A 155 7.87 -33.63 -8.79
C SER A 155 6.97 -33.62 -10.01
N SER A 156 7.14 -32.66 -10.89
CA SER A 156 6.79 -32.82 -12.30
C SER A 156 7.58 -31.83 -13.14
N SER A 157 8.50 -32.38 -13.91
CA SER A 157 9.11 -31.78 -15.07
C SER A 157 8.04 -31.20 -16.00
N SER A 158 7.83 -29.90 -15.95
CA SER A 158 7.20 -29.14 -17.04
C SER A 158 7.59 -27.68 -16.87
N SER A 159 7.79 -26.99 -17.99
CA SER A 159 7.95 -25.53 -18.06
C SER A 159 6.65 -24.86 -17.61
N SER A 160 6.33 -24.96 -16.33
CA SER A 160 5.11 -24.48 -15.71
C SER A 160 5.31 -23.03 -15.31
N SER A 161 4.67 -22.13 -16.05
CA SER A 161 4.49 -20.75 -15.62
C SER A 161 3.85 -20.74 -14.23
N VAL A 162 4.56 -20.21 -13.23
CA VAL A 162 4.00 -20.05 -11.89
C VAL A 162 2.73 -19.21 -12.00
N THR A 163 1.59 -19.81 -11.68
CA THR A 163 0.29 -19.13 -11.70
C THR A 163 -0.05 -18.72 -10.28
N TYR A 164 -0.44 -17.45 -10.11
CA TYR A 164 -0.85 -16.88 -8.83
C TYR A 164 -2.35 -16.64 -8.86
N CYS A 165 -3.05 -17.03 -7.80
CA CYS A 165 -4.49 -16.82 -7.66
C CYS A 165 -4.74 -15.70 -6.63
N PHE A 166 -5.64 -14.78 -6.96
CA PHE A 166 -6.10 -13.74 -6.06
C PHE A 166 -7.58 -13.96 -5.75
N SER A 167 -7.92 -13.98 -4.47
CA SER A 167 -9.28 -14.19 -3.98
C SER A 167 -9.56 -13.27 -2.79
N PHE A 168 -10.77 -12.72 -2.73
CA PHE A 168 -11.23 -11.88 -1.63
C PHE A 168 -12.73 -12.07 -1.42
N TYR A 169 -13.18 -11.79 -0.21
CA TYR A 169 -14.60 -11.74 0.14
C TYR A 169 -15.09 -10.31 0.05
N TYR A 170 -16.32 -10.13 -0.41
CA TYR A 170 -16.93 -8.81 -0.55
C TYR A 170 -18.40 -8.85 -0.11
N HIS A 171 -18.86 -7.71 0.40
CA HIS A 171 -20.25 -7.46 0.72
C HIS A 171 -20.65 -6.14 0.08
N MET A 172 -21.78 -6.12 -0.62
CA MET A 172 -22.32 -4.92 -1.24
C MET A 172 -23.79 -4.78 -0.90
N TYR A 173 -24.18 -3.57 -0.50
CA TYR A 173 -25.56 -3.23 -0.17
C TYR A 173 -25.93 -1.93 -0.88
N GLY A 174 -27.10 -1.90 -1.53
CA GLY A 174 -27.61 -0.70 -2.18
C GLY A 174 -28.43 -0.99 -3.43
N LYS A 175 -29.24 -0.01 -3.86
CA LYS A 175 -30.15 -0.15 -5.00
C LYS A 175 -29.44 -0.20 -6.36
N HIS A 176 -28.20 0.26 -6.42
CA HIS A 176 -27.40 0.37 -7.64
C HIS A 176 -26.32 -0.71 -7.75
N VAL A 177 -26.27 -1.64 -6.80
CA VAL A 177 -25.34 -2.78 -6.83
C VAL A 177 -25.54 -3.56 -8.13
N GLY A 178 -24.49 -3.62 -8.95
CA GLY A 178 -24.47 -4.32 -10.24
C GLY A 178 -25.00 -3.54 -11.46
N LYS A 179 -25.50 -2.30 -11.33
CA LYS A 179 -26.03 -1.50 -12.46
C LYS A 179 -25.12 -0.35 -12.89
N SER A 180 -24.34 0.20 -11.98
CA SER A 180 -23.24 1.12 -12.29
C SER A 180 -22.08 0.64 -11.45
N ALA A 181 -20.98 0.25 -12.09
CA ALA A 181 -19.74 -0.05 -11.40
C ALA A 181 -19.28 1.22 -10.67
N HIS A 182 -19.68 1.39 -9.40
CA HIS A 182 -18.83 2.13 -8.47
C HIS A 182 -17.55 1.32 -8.46
N SER A 183 -16.58 1.78 -9.24
CA SER A 183 -15.40 1.00 -9.59
C SER A 183 -14.54 0.88 -8.34
N THR A 184 -14.85 -0.10 -7.50
CA THR A 184 -13.98 -0.57 -6.43
C THR A 184 -12.73 -1.10 -7.12
N GLN A 185 -11.74 -0.22 -7.26
CA GLN A 185 -10.51 -0.56 -7.95
C GLN A 185 -9.47 -0.87 -6.87
N MET A 186 -9.33 -2.14 -6.52
CA MET A 186 -8.10 -2.59 -5.87
C MET A 186 -6.98 -2.49 -6.90
N ILE A 187 -6.09 -1.51 -6.70
CA ILE A 187 -4.91 -1.36 -7.54
C ILE A 187 -3.81 -2.20 -6.91
N HIS A 188 -3.30 -3.13 -7.70
CA HIS A 188 -2.06 -3.81 -7.36
C HIS A 188 -0.94 -2.80 -7.64
N GLY A 189 -0.08 -2.54 -6.64
CA GLY A 189 1.10 -1.71 -6.82
C GLY A 189 1.98 -2.21 -7.99
N PRO A 190 2.89 -1.39 -8.53
CA PRO A 190 3.68 -1.76 -9.70
C PRO A 190 4.45 -3.06 -9.46
N LEU A 191 4.32 -3.96 -10.44
CA LEU A 191 5.05 -5.23 -10.59
C LEU A 191 6.55 -5.00 -10.78
#